data_AF-A0AAE4BSD2-F1
#
_entry.id   AF-A0AAE4BSD2-F1
#
_cell.length_a   1.000
_cell.length_b   1.000
_cell.length_c   1.000
_cell.angle_alpha   90.00
_cell.angle_beta   90.00
_cell.angle_gamma   90.00
#
_symmetry.space_group_name_H-M   'P 1'
#
loop_
_entity.id
_entity.type
_entity.pdbx_description
1 polymer ?
#
loop_
_entity_poly.entity_id
_entity_poly.type
_entity_poly.pdbx_seq_one_letter_code
_entity_poly.pdbx_strand_id
1 'polypeptide(L)'
;MYEFRGSSNKSKTTFPSNLNSGKVIQRDIGFEVEVKNWRTWKPATPQVYPETILKKFKTLRIPHAAKEVILKGEGFELTADRPTNESVPEFVTTPEPETPEGLTKTLETFKRIEKIVDILHQKAVKQSDMLVTMCPIESLGQNTNPMTLFDASEKPDFHPQANVGLKLSKIPEIFLRSGDNPPSCPSRERLTRIRSVDTKQAREEMMSMKSAQSRASEALRLFFNNHRSSMPFSQPSPELVGLCALMIHYMECPMINYSAYVKSYFPIMARTDFAGIFELLPHDEQTFFRLDNGKYFLEIFAFGKYGVVQNTPLDMSELFFAKGVRQGQAGASCYALDQLTREQWIRNIPAGVDMLTRRHYPGPDEQKNELDTIGSWANCYDKVGKQKQLAPIFELRRLQYTDNTEELSKVARDVFLIIMSLNRDQ
;
A
#
# COMPACT_ATOMS: atom_id res chain seq x y z
N MET A 1 40.25 13.58 58.30
CA MET A 1 40.84 13.32 56.97
C MET A 1 40.20 12.02 56.49
N TYR A 2 39.07 12.12 55.79
CA TYR A 2 38.25 10.98 55.35
C TYR A 2 38.21 11.01 53.82
N GLU A 3 38.78 9.99 53.19
CA GLU A 3 38.81 9.82 51.74
C GLU A 3 37.48 9.25 51.22
N PHE A 4 36.83 10.01 50.34
CA PHE A 4 35.67 9.58 49.55
C PHE A 4 36.16 8.76 48.35
N ARG A 5 35.88 7.45 48.34
CA ARG A 5 36.01 6.61 47.13
C ARG A 5 34.69 6.60 46.35
N GLY A 6 34.65 7.36 45.26
CA GLY A 6 33.56 7.31 44.28
C GLY A 6 33.64 6.03 43.44
N SER A 7 32.63 5.18 43.56
CA SER A 7 32.43 4.02 42.68
C SER A 7 31.55 4.43 41.49
N SER A 8 32.14 4.50 40.30
CA SER A 8 31.42 4.74 39.05
C SER A 8 30.72 3.46 38.59
N ASN A 9 29.41 3.35 38.84
CA ASN A 9 28.57 2.33 38.23
C ASN A 9 28.31 2.69 36.76
N LYS A 10 29.15 2.16 35.86
CA LYS A 10 28.80 2.07 34.43
C LYS A 10 27.77 0.96 34.25
N SER A 11 26.50 1.35 34.24
CA SER A 11 25.40 0.52 33.75
C SER A 11 25.71 0.08 32.31
N LYS A 12 26.09 -1.19 32.13
CA LYS A 12 26.05 -1.84 30.82
C LYS A 12 24.60 -2.21 30.55
N THR A 13 23.87 -1.32 29.87
CA THR A 13 22.62 -1.65 29.21
C THR A 13 22.94 -2.60 28.05
N THR A 14 22.92 -3.90 28.33
CA THR A 14 22.88 -4.94 27.30
C THR A 14 21.48 -4.91 26.69
N PHE A 15 21.32 -4.26 25.54
CA PHE A 15 20.13 -4.42 24.72
C PHE A 15 20.06 -5.88 24.26
N PRO A 16 18.92 -6.58 24.45
CA PRO A 16 18.78 -7.94 23.95
C PRO A 16 18.88 -7.92 22.43
N SER A 17 19.92 -8.53 21.88
CA SER A 17 20.19 -8.67 20.44
C SER A 17 19.28 -9.70 19.76
N ASN A 18 18.04 -9.86 20.25
CA ASN A 18 17.01 -10.63 19.56
C ASN A 18 16.45 -9.74 18.45
N LEU A 19 17.26 -9.51 17.41
CA LEU A 19 16.76 -9.15 16.10
C LEU A 19 15.78 -10.26 15.71
N ASN A 20 14.48 -10.00 15.92
CA ASN A 20 13.41 -10.83 15.38
C ASN A 20 13.70 -10.98 13.89
N SER A 21 14.23 -12.13 13.49
CA SER A 21 14.59 -12.40 12.10
C SER A 21 13.33 -12.26 11.27
N GLY A 22 13.17 -11.11 10.60
CA GLY A 22 11.98 -10.83 9.82
C GLY A 22 11.73 -11.94 8.83
N LYS A 23 10.46 -12.31 8.67
CA LYS A 23 10.10 -13.39 7.76
C LYS A 23 10.27 -12.88 6.33
N VAL A 24 11.31 -13.35 5.65
CA VAL A 24 11.42 -13.16 4.20
C VAL A 24 10.31 -13.96 3.54
N ILE A 25 9.39 -13.29 2.85
CA ILE A 25 8.29 -13.96 2.15
C ILE A 25 8.70 -14.30 0.70
N GLN A 26 9.74 -13.65 0.16
CA GLN A 26 10.10 -13.70 -1.27
C GLN A 26 8.84 -13.48 -2.11
N ARG A 27 8.43 -12.20 -2.18
CA ARG A 27 7.27 -11.73 -2.92
C ARG A 27 7.73 -10.90 -4.10
N ASP A 28 7.77 -11.60 -5.20
CA ASP A 28 7.73 -11.11 -6.57
C ASP A 28 6.62 -10.05 -6.84
N ILE A 29 6.52 -9.48 -8.04
CA ILE A 29 5.51 -8.44 -8.36
C ILE A 29 4.13 -9.09 -8.53
N GLY A 30 3.17 -8.69 -7.70
CA GLY A 30 1.77 -9.15 -7.79
C GLY A 30 0.79 -8.00 -8.03
N PHE A 31 -0.38 -8.32 -8.59
CA PHE A 31 -1.43 -7.35 -8.89
C PHE A 31 -2.77 -7.74 -8.27
N GLU A 32 -3.53 -6.74 -7.89
CA GLU A 32 -4.92 -6.83 -7.47
C GLU A 32 -5.73 -5.89 -8.38
N VAL A 33 -6.80 -6.38 -9.01
CA VAL A 33 -7.62 -5.60 -9.96
C VAL A 33 -9.07 -5.72 -9.57
N GLU A 34 -9.59 -4.68 -8.92
CA GLU A 34 -11.00 -4.56 -8.62
C GLU A 34 -11.77 -4.07 -9.86
N VAL A 35 -12.97 -4.62 -10.12
CA VAL A 35 -13.90 -4.09 -11.16
C VAL A 35 -15.05 -3.37 -10.47
N LYS A 36 -14.88 -2.07 -10.21
CA LYS A 36 -15.63 -1.31 -9.19
C LYS A 36 -17.12 -1.19 -9.44
N ASN A 37 -17.56 -1.22 -10.68
CA ASN A 37 -18.98 -1.12 -11.02
C ASN A 37 -19.64 -2.48 -11.25
N TRP A 38 -18.90 -3.58 -11.11
CA TRP A 38 -19.44 -4.93 -11.18
C TRP A 38 -19.76 -5.46 -9.79
N ARG A 39 -20.66 -6.43 -9.75
CA ARG A 39 -21.10 -7.07 -8.51
C ARG A 39 -21.26 -8.56 -8.66
N THR A 40 -20.96 -9.30 -7.60
CA THR A 40 -21.06 -10.76 -7.55
C THR A 40 -21.95 -11.23 -6.42
N TRP A 41 -22.74 -12.28 -6.67
CA TRP A 41 -23.58 -12.93 -5.67
C TRP A 41 -23.62 -14.44 -5.87
N LYS A 42 -24.03 -15.14 -4.82
CA LYS A 42 -24.38 -16.56 -4.87
C LYS A 42 -25.84 -16.76 -4.39
N PRO A 43 -26.47 -17.91 -4.72
CA PRO A 43 -27.79 -18.23 -4.20
C PRO A 43 -27.82 -18.23 -2.67
N ALA A 44 -28.92 -17.72 -2.10
CA ALA A 44 -29.13 -17.68 -0.65
C ALA A 44 -29.32 -19.07 -0.04
N THR A 45 -29.86 -20.02 -0.81
CA THR A 45 -29.96 -21.43 -0.43
C THR A 45 -29.25 -22.32 -1.46
N PRO A 46 -28.70 -23.48 -1.05
CA PRO A 46 -28.07 -24.42 -1.97
C PRO A 46 -29.02 -25.10 -2.95
N GLN A 47 -30.33 -24.83 -2.86
CA GLN A 47 -31.30 -25.37 -3.80
C GLN A 47 -30.98 -24.85 -5.20
N VAL A 48 -30.95 -25.79 -6.15
CA VAL A 48 -30.79 -25.50 -7.57
C VAL A 48 -32.07 -24.81 -8.05
N TYR A 49 -32.13 -23.50 -7.89
CA TYR A 49 -33.15 -22.72 -8.55
C TYR A 49 -32.81 -22.64 -10.04
N PRO A 50 -33.81 -22.75 -10.93
CA PRO A 50 -33.62 -22.39 -12.33
C PRO A 50 -32.97 -21.00 -12.43
N GLU A 51 -32.00 -20.85 -13.32
CA GLU A 51 -31.25 -19.60 -13.53
C GLU A 51 -32.18 -18.39 -13.72
N THR A 52 -33.35 -18.60 -14.34
CA THR A 52 -34.40 -17.59 -14.55
C THR A 52 -35.02 -17.06 -13.25
N ILE A 53 -35.08 -17.87 -12.18
CA ILE A 53 -35.64 -17.48 -10.88
C ILE A 53 -34.62 -16.66 -10.08
N LEU A 54 -33.36 -17.08 -10.02
CA LEU A 54 -32.30 -16.35 -9.30
C LEU A 54 -32.07 -14.94 -9.84
N LYS A 55 -32.22 -14.77 -11.16
CA LYS A 55 -32.12 -13.47 -11.83
C LYS A 55 -33.25 -12.51 -11.46
N LYS A 56 -34.44 -13.04 -11.15
CA LYS A 56 -35.65 -12.25 -10.92
C LYS A 56 -35.86 -11.84 -9.46
N PHE A 57 -35.31 -12.58 -8.50
CA PHE A 57 -35.58 -12.36 -7.07
C PHE A 57 -34.32 -12.01 -6.28
N LYS A 58 -34.14 -10.71 -6.00
CA LYS A 58 -33.03 -10.18 -5.18
C LYS A 58 -32.94 -10.81 -3.78
N THR A 59 -34.05 -11.31 -3.23
CA THR A 59 -34.12 -11.98 -1.91
C THR A 59 -33.52 -13.38 -1.92
N LEU A 60 -33.31 -13.98 -3.10
CA LEU A 60 -32.75 -15.32 -3.25
C LEU A 60 -31.24 -15.32 -3.52
N ARG A 61 -30.58 -14.17 -3.39
CA ARG A 61 -29.13 -14.03 -3.57
C ARG A 61 -28.49 -13.34 -2.36
N ILE A 62 -27.29 -13.78 -2.00
CA ILE A 62 -26.46 -13.19 -0.95
C ILE A 62 -25.11 -12.80 -1.54
N PRO A 63 -24.47 -11.72 -1.06
CA PRO A 63 -23.10 -11.40 -1.47
C PRO A 63 -22.15 -12.53 -1.05
N HIS A 64 -21.07 -12.70 -1.80
CA HIS A 64 -19.97 -13.58 -1.37
C HIS A 64 -19.31 -13.06 -0.10
N ALA A 65 -18.66 -13.96 0.64
CA ALA A 65 -17.83 -13.58 1.77
C ALA A 65 -16.56 -12.86 1.29
N ALA A 66 -15.98 -12.00 2.14
CA ALA A 66 -14.72 -11.34 1.81
C ALA A 66 -13.62 -12.38 1.54
N LYS A 67 -12.85 -12.18 0.47
CA LYS A 67 -11.81 -13.09 -0.03
C LYS A 67 -12.30 -14.49 -0.41
N GLU A 68 -13.60 -14.68 -0.61
CA GLU A 68 -14.13 -15.92 -1.16
C GLU A 68 -13.64 -16.06 -2.60
N VAL A 69 -12.95 -17.16 -2.90
CA VAL A 69 -12.51 -17.47 -4.27
C VAL A 69 -13.72 -17.92 -5.08
N ILE A 70 -13.94 -17.25 -6.20
CA ILE A 70 -15.01 -17.49 -7.17
C ILE A 70 -14.50 -18.36 -8.33
N LEU A 71 -13.31 -18.04 -8.85
CA LEU A 71 -12.65 -18.73 -9.96
C LEU A 71 -11.15 -18.83 -9.69
N LYS A 72 -10.56 -20.00 -9.95
CA LYS A 72 -9.11 -20.19 -9.94
C LYS A 72 -8.60 -20.36 -11.37
N GLY A 73 -7.90 -19.38 -11.89
CA GLY A 73 -7.28 -19.44 -13.21
C GLY A 73 -5.78 -19.76 -13.14
N GLU A 74 -5.17 -19.95 -14.30
CA GLU A 74 -3.73 -20.08 -14.40
C GLU A 74 -3.06 -18.71 -14.14
N GLY A 75 -2.40 -18.59 -12.98
CA GLY A 75 -1.69 -17.37 -12.57
C GLY A 75 -2.56 -16.32 -11.87
N PHE A 76 -3.84 -16.57 -11.62
CA PHE A 76 -4.71 -15.64 -10.89
C PHE A 76 -5.87 -16.33 -10.17
N GLU A 77 -6.46 -15.65 -9.19
CA GLU A 77 -7.75 -15.99 -8.59
C GLU A 77 -8.71 -14.82 -8.79
N LEU A 78 -9.99 -15.09 -9.05
CA LEU A 78 -11.07 -14.11 -8.95
C LEU A 78 -11.70 -14.27 -7.58
N THR A 79 -11.59 -13.25 -6.75
CA THR A 79 -12.13 -13.22 -5.39
C THR A 79 -13.24 -12.19 -5.26
N ALA A 80 -14.02 -12.32 -4.20
CA ALA A 80 -14.95 -11.30 -3.75
C ALA A 80 -14.29 -10.35 -2.75
N ASP A 81 -14.21 -9.05 -3.05
CA ASP A 81 -13.95 -8.01 -2.05
C ASP A 81 -15.29 -7.49 -1.50
N ARG A 82 -15.39 -7.34 -0.17
CA ARG A 82 -16.66 -7.01 0.50
C ARG A 82 -16.51 -5.71 1.30
N PRO A 83 -16.73 -4.55 0.66
CA PRO A 83 -16.73 -3.29 1.39
C PRO A 83 -17.95 -3.13 2.31
N THR A 84 -19.09 -3.79 2.03
CA THR A 84 -20.35 -3.67 2.82
C THR A 84 -21.32 -4.87 2.62
N ASN A 85 -22.51 -4.61 2.03
CA ASN A 85 -23.59 -5.54 1.66
C ASN A 85 -23.49 -6.01 0.21
N GLU A 86 -22.46 -5.55 -0.49
CA GLU A 86 -22.17 -5.85 -1.88
C GLU A 86 -20.81 -6.55 -1.95
N SER A 87 -20.64 -7.37 -2.99
CA SER A 87 -19.40 -8.08 -3.28
C SER A 87 -18.90 -7.61 -4.63
N VAL A 88 -17.72 -7.01 -4.65
CA VAL A 88 -17.05 -6.50 -5.84
C VAL A 88 -16.08 -7.58 -6.31
N PRO A 89 -16.10 -7.98 -7.59
CA PRO A 89 -15.11 -8.92 -8.10
C PRO A 89 -13.72 -8.28 -8.13
N GLU A 90 -12.73 -9.03 -7.68
CA GLU A 90 -11.33 -8.65 -7.66
C GLU A 90 -10.47 -9.77 -8.22
N PHE A 91 -9.64 -9.47 -9.22
CA PHE A 91 -8.63 -10.41 -9.71
C PHE A 91 -7.35 -10.24 -8.90
N VAL A 92 -6.86 -11.32 -8.29
CA VAL A 92 -5.60 -11.36 -7.55
C VAL A 92 -4.63 -12.24 -8.31
N THR A 93 -3.52 -11.69 -8.78
CA THR A 93 -2.52 -12.46 -9.54
C THR A 93 -1.57 -13.19 -8.61
N THR A 94 -1.04 -14.32 -9.09
CA THR A 94 0.16 -14.91 -8.51
C THR A 94 1.31 -13.92 -8.73
N PRO A 95 2.12 -13.60 -7.69
CA PRO A 95 3.28 -12.76 -7.86
C PRO A 95 4.33 -13.39 -8.78
N GLU A 96 4.93 -12.61 -9.69
CA GLU A 96 5.91 -13.07 -10.69
C GLU A 96 7.27 -12.33 -10.59
N PRO A 97 8.41 -13.05 -10.71
CA PRO A 97 9.72 -12.50 -10.35
C PRO A 97 10.13 -11.39 -11.28
N GLU A 98 10.81 -10.37 -10.75
CA GLU A 98 11.29 -9.15 -11.44
C GLU A 98 12.30 -9.43 -12.57
N THR A 99 11.85 -10.14 -13.59
CA THR A 99 12.62 -10.75 -14.68
C THR A 99 11.84 -10.64 -15.99
N PRO A 100 12.50 -10.73 -17.15
CA PRO A 100 11.80 -10.79 -18.44
C PRO A 100 10.79 -11.95 -18.53
N GLU A 101 11.09 -13.09 -17.91
CA GLU A 101 10.22 -14.27 -17.87
C GLU A 101 8.98 -14.00 -17.00
N GLY A 102 9.17 -13.43 -15.81
CA GLY A 102 8.05 -13.05 -14.93
C GLY A 102 7.16 -11.96 -15.54
N LEU A 103 7.74 -11.01 -16.29
CA LEU A 103 6.97 -10.05 -17.09
C LEU A 103 6.11 -10.78 -18.13
N THR A 104 6.69 -11.72 -18.87
CA THR A 104 5.96 -12.47 -19.90
C THR A 104 4.77 -13.21 -19.29
N LYS A 105 4.98 -13.93 -18.19
CA LYS A 105 3.90 -14.62 -17.45
C LYS A 105 2.84 -13.66 -16.92
N THR A 106 3.24 -12.51 -16.39
CA THR A 106 2.31 -11.46 -15.96
C THR A 106 1.39 -11.05 -17.11
N LEU A 107 1.95 -10.75 -18.29
CA LEU A 107 1.16 -10.34 -19.45
C LEU A 107 0.25 -11.46 -19.97
N GLU A 108 0.69 -12.72 -19.91
CA GLU A 108 -0.16 -13.87 -20.24
C GLU A 108 -1.34 -13.99 -19.27
N THR A 109 -1.10 -13.84 -17.96
CA THR A 109 -2.13 -13.81 -16.92
C THR A 109 -3.14 -12.70 -17.17
N PHE A 110 -2.68 -11.48 -17.47
CA PHE A 110 -3.59 -10.37 -17.78
C PHE A 110 -4.40 -10.62 -19.05
N LYS A 111 -3.83 -11.18 -20.12
CA LYS A 111 -4.62 -11.60 -21.31
C LYS A 111 -5.72 -12.61 -20.98
N ARG A 112 -5.49 -13.52 -20.02
CA ARG A 112 -6.53 -14.46 -19.55
C ARG A 112 -7.64 -13.70 -18.81
N ILE A 113 -7.27 -12.78 -17.92
CA ILE A 113 -8.22 -11.91 -17.19
C ILE A 113 -9.06 -11.08 -18.17
N GLU A 114 -8.42 -10.44 -19.14
CA GLU A 114 -9.06 -9.66 -20.20
C GLU A 114 -10.12 -10.47 -20.94
N LYS A 115 -9.77 -11.69 -21.36
CA LYS A 115 -10.70 -12.61 -22.03
C LYS A 115 -11.91 -12.97 -21.15
N ILE A 116 -11.71 -13.17 -19.84
CA ILE A 116 -12.79 -13.47 -18.89
C ILE A 116 -13.75 -12.29 -18.77
N VAL A 117 -13.21 -11.09 -18.59
CA VAL A 117 -13.99 -9.86 -18.50
C VAL A 117 -14.81 -9.66 -19.77
N ASP A 118 -14.20 -9.80 -20.95
CA ASP A 118 -14.90 -9.64 -22.22
C ASP A 118 -16.05 -10.65 -22.40
N ILE A 119 -15.83 -11.92 -22.03
CA ILE A 119 -16.88 -12.96 -22.07
C ILE A 119 -18.04 -12.60 -21.13
N LEU A 120 -17.74 -12.20 -19.89
CA LEU A 120 -18.75 -11.83 -18.90
C LEU A 120 -19.55 -10.61 -19.35
N HIS A 121 -18.87 -9.56 -19.81
CA HIS A 121 -19.49 -8.32 -20.26
C HIS A 121 -20.37 -8.54 -21.50
N GLN A 122 -19.86 -9.22 -22.53
CA GLN A 122 -20.64 -9.49 -23.75
C GLN A 122 -21.89 -10.33 -23.46
N LYS A 123 -21.81 -11.30 -22.54
CA LYS A 123 -22.97 -12.11 -22.15
C LYS A 123 -23.99 -11.27 -21.36
N ALA A 124 -23.54 -10.37 -20.50
CA ALA A 124 -24.43 -9.48 -19.73
C ALA A 124 -25.18 -8.51 -20.65
N VAL A 125 -24.48 -7.87 -21.59
CA VAL A 125 -25.08 -6.94 -22.57
C VAL A 125 -26.12 -7.65 -23.45
N LYS A 126 -25.84 -8.87 -23.92
CA LYS A 126 -26.78 -9.64 -24.77
C LYS A 126 -28.04 -10.11 -24.03
N GLN A 127 -27.97 -10.27 -22.70
CA GLN A 127 -29.09 -10.78 -21.90
C GLN A 127 -29.99 -9.68 -21.32
N SER A 128 -29.76 -8.40 -21.68
CA SER A 128 -30.64 -7.26 -21.39
C SER A 128 -31.12 -7.22 -19.92
N ASP A 129 -30.28 -6.70 -19.02
CA ASP A 129 -30.54 -6.54 -17.57
C ASP A 129 -30.50 -7.80 -16.70
N MET A 130 -29.82 -8.87 -17.15
CA MET A 130 -29.74 -10.11 -16.39
C MET A 130 -28.34 -10.43 -15.86
N LEU A 131 -28.30 -10.93 -14.62
CA LEU A 131 -27.09 -11.54 -14.05
C LEU A 131 -26.55 -12.62 -14.98
N VAL A 132 -25.23 -12.78 -15.02
CA VAL A 132 -24.59 -13.80 -15.83
C VAL A 132 -24.07 -14.93 -14.94
N THR A 133 -24.42 -16.17 -15.29
CA THR A 133 -23.79 -17.38 -14.72
C THR A 133 -22.41 -17.61 -15.32
N MET A 134 -21.47 -18.04 -14.48
CA MET A 134 -20.06 -18.24 -14.83
C MET A 134 -19.77 -19.48 -15.70
N CYS A 135 -20.79 -20.27 -16.06
CA CYS A 135 -20.66 -21.54 -16.78
C CYS A 135 -19.92 -21.56 -18.15
N PRO A 136 -19.65 -20.47 -18.91
CA PRO A 136 -18.85 -20.61 -20.14
C PRO A 136 -17.33 -20.44 -19.93
N ILE A 137 -16.84 -20.27 -18.69
CA ILE A 137 -15.46 -19.82 -18.42
C ILE A 137 -14.55 -20.98 -17.95
N GLU A 138 -15.06 -22.21 -17.91
CA GLU A 138 -14.32 -23.41 -17.45
C GLU A 138 -13.00 -23.63 -18.22
N SER A 139 -12.95 -23.21 -19.50
CA SER A 139 -11.71 -23.25 -20.30
C SER A 139 -10.59 -22.31 -19.83
N LEU A 140 -10.90 -21.35 -18.95
CA LEU A 140 -9.97 -20.33 -18.44
C LEU A 140 -9.71 -20.46 -16.94
N GLY A 141 -10.36 -21.41 -16.25
CA GLY A 141 -10.12 -21.67 -14.84
C GLY A 141 -11.10 -22.67 -14.22
N GLN A 142 -10.75 -23.16 -13.03
CA GLN A 142 -11.59 -24.01 -12.22
C GLN A 142 -12.58 -23.16 -11.42
N ASN A 143 -13.86 -23.36 -11.71
CA ASN A 143 -14.95 -22.71 -11.01
C ASN A 143 -15.12 -23.31 -9.60
N THR A 144 -14.93 -22.51 -8.55
CA THR A 144 -15.14 -22.93 -7.16
C THR A 144 -16.58 -22.72 -6.69
N ASN A 145 -17.35 -21.90 -7.41
CA ASN A 145 -18.76 -21.65 -7.14
C ASN A 145 -19.58 -21.50 -8.44
N PRO A 146 -20.11 -22.61 -9.00
CA PRO A 146 -20.75 -22.64 -10.32
C PRO A 146 -22.01 -21.77 -10.44
N MET A 147 -22.61 -21.44 -9.30
CA MET A 147 -23.81 -20.61 -9.22
C MET A 147 -23.49 -19.12 -9.01
N THR A 148 -22.24 -18.69 -9.20
CA THR A 148 -21.90 -17.28 -9.10
C THR A 148 -22.59 -16.48 -10.19
N LEU A 149 -23.21 -15.39 -9.76
CA LEU A 149 -23.97 -14.44 -10.58
C LEU A 149 -23.20 -13.14 -10.65
N PHE A 150 -22.91 -12.67 -11.87
CA PHE A 150 -22.28 -11.38 -12.13
C PHE A 150 -23.29 -10.36 -12.63
N ASP A 151 -23.31 -9.17 -12.05
CA ASP A 151 -23.81 -7.98 -12.73
C ASP A 151 -22.62 -7.29 -13.40
N ALA A 152 -22.52 -7.52 -14.71
CA ALA A 152 -21.44 -7.06 -15.59
C ALA A 152 -22.01 -6.31 -16.81
N SER A 153 -23.22 -5.76 -16.64
CA SER A 153 -23.98 -5.08 -17.70
C SER A 153 -23.33 -3.76 -18.12
N GLU A 154 -22.72 -3.05 -17.17
CA GLU A 154 -21.92 -1.87 -17.42
C GLU A 154 -20.51 -2.21 -17.95
N LYS A 155 -19.91 -1.28 -18.70
CA LYS A 155 -18.50 -1.37 -19.09
C LYS A 155 -17.63 -1.52 -17.83
N PRO A 156 -16.65 -2.43 -17.79
CA PRO A 156 -15.84 -2.62 -16.59
C PRO A 156 -15.12 -1.32 -16.19
N ASP A 157 -15.07 -1.01 -14.90
CA ASP A 157 -14.25 0.08 -14.34
C ASP A 157 -13.12 -0.54 -13.51
N PHE A 158 -11.92 -0.64 -14.09
CA PHE A 158 -10.78 -1.33 -13.48
C PHE A 158 -9.98 -0.41 -12.56
N HIS A 159 -9.73 -0.88 -11.33
CA HIS A 159 -8.94 -0.18 -10.32
C HIS A 159 -7.71 -1.01 -9.94
N PRO A 160 -6.68 -1.07 -10.80
CA PRO A 160 -5.50 -1.88 -10.54
C PRO A 160 -4.69 -1.36 -9.36
N GLN A 161 -4.10 -2.29 -8.63
CA GLN A 161 -3.19 -2.11 -7.50
C GLN A 161 -2.05 -3.13 -7.67
N ALA A 162 -0.86 -2.82 -7.14
CA ALA A 162 0.29 -3.73 -7.25
C ALA A 162 1.02 -3.87 -5.90
N ASN A 163 1.31 -5.11 -5.49
CA ASN A 163 2.15 -5.41 -4.34
C ASN A 163 3.59 -5.67 -4.83
N VAL A 164 4.55 -4.90 -4.31
CA VAL A 164 5.93 -4.86 -4.84
C VAL A 164 6.95 -4.72 -3.72
N GLY A 165 8.08 -5.42 -3.82
CA GLY A 165 9.29 -5.09 -3.06
C GLY A 165 9.98 -3.87 -3.68
N LEU A 166 10.40 -2.90 -2.87
CA LEU A 166 11.13 -1.73 -3.37
C LEU A 166 12.26 -1.34 -2.45
N LYS A 167 13.46 -1.19 -3.00
CA LYS A 167 14.61 -0.66 -2.24
C LYS A 167 14.25 0.67 -1.60
N LEU A 168 14.54 0.82 -0.32
CA LEU A 168 14.18 2.02 0.44
C LEU A 168 14.85 3.28 -0.13
N SER A 169 16.08 3.15 -0.62
CA SER A 169 16.82 4.20 -1.33
C SER A 169 16.19 4.67 -2.64
N LYS A 170 15.21 3.94 -3.19
CA LYS A 170 14.51 4.26 -4.45
C LYS A 170 13.15 4.92 -4.25
N ILE A 171 12.66 5.03 -3.02
CA ILE A 171 11.41 5.74 -2.71
C ILE A 171 11.42 7.21 -3.19
N PRO A 172 12.50 8.00 -2.98
CA PRO A 172 12.61 9.35 -3.53
C PRO A 172 12.40 9.42 -5.05
N GLU A 173 12.94 8.44 -5.77
CA GLU A 173 12.85 8.37 -7.22
C GLU A 173 11.41 8.10 -7.68
N ILE A 174 10.66 7.27 -6.96
CA ILE A 174 9.24 7.03 -7.24
C ILE A 174 8.42 8.32 -7.03
N PHE A 175 8.70 9.06 -5.96
CA PHE A 175 8.01 10.32 -5.66
C PHE A 175 8.23 11.36 -6.75
N LEU A 176 9.48 11.52 -7.21
CA LEU A 176 9.84 12.42 -8.31
C LEU A 176 9.20 12.00 -9.63
N ARG A 177 9.27 10.70 -9.95
CA ARG A 177 8.68 10.14 -11.17
C ARG A 177 7.16 10.27 -11.22
N SER A 178 6.52 10.42 -10.05
CA SER A 178 5.08 10.61 -9.92
C SER A 178 4.60 12.07 -10.10
N GLY A 179 5.48 13.07 -10.23
CA GLY A 179 5.12 14.49 -10.08
C GLY A 179 5.35 15.45 -11.27
N ASP A 180 6.02 15.04 -12.35
CA ASP A 180 6.44 15.94 -13.44
C ASP A 180 5.72 15.66 -14.77
N ASN A 181 5.33 16.73 -15.50
CA ASN A 181 4.93 16.66 -16.92
C ASN A 181 6.11 16.17 -17.80
N PRO A 182 5.86 15.42 -18.89
CA PRO A 182 6.90 14.66 -19.57
C PRO A 182 7.79 15.52 -20.48
N PRO A 183 9.13 15.44 -20.36
CA PRO A 183 10.03 15.51 -21.50
C PRO A 183 10.27 14.09 -22.07
N SER A 184 10.38 14.03 -23.39
CA SER A 184 10.66 12.97 -24.39
C SER A 184 11.36 11.62 -24.02
N CYS A 185 11.14 11.04 -22.84
CA CYS A 185 11.67 9.72 -22.47
C CYS A 185 10.58 8.63 -22.49
N PRO A 186 10.77 7.49 -23.20
CA PRO A 186 9.80 6.39 -23.28
C PRO A 186 9.42 5.76 -21.92
N SER A 187 10.25 5.93 -20.89
CA SER A 187 9.96 5.47 -19.52
C SER A 187 9.01 6.39 -18.77
N ARG A 188 8.81 7.65 -19.20
CA ARG A 188 7.93 8.65 -18.55
C ARG A 188 6.49 8.62 -19.05
N GLU A 189 6.23 8.27 -20.31
CA GLU A 189 4.86 7.99 -20.79
C GLU A 189 4.21 6.79 -20.08
N ARG A 190 5.03 5.85 -19.61
CA ARG A 190 4.59 4.72 -18.78
C ARG A 190 4.22 5.14 -17.36
N LEU A 191 4.78 6.24 -16.87
CA LEU A 191 4.55 6.78 -15.52
C LEU A 191 3.28 7.62 -15.43
N THR A 192 2.91 8.37 -16.47
CA THR A 192 1.59 9.03 -16.52
C THR A 192 0.45 8.01 -16.50
N ARG A 193 0.69 6.81 -17.05
CA ARG A 193 -0.18 5.64 -16.92
C ARG A 193 -0.12 4.93 -15.56
N ILE A 194 0.75 5.34 -14.65
CA ILE A 194 0.65 4.88 -13.26
C ILE A 194 -0.40 5.70 -12.52
N ARG A 195 -0.77 6.93 -12.92
CA ARG A 195 -1.82 7.71 -12.22
C ARG A 195 -2.56 8.65 -13.15
N SER A 196 -3.58 8.17 -13.85
CA SER A 196 -4.54 9.05 -14.53
C SER A 196 -5.81 9.20 -13.69
N VAL A 197 -5.71 9.95 -12.60
CA VAL A 197 -6.91 10.44 -11.93
C VAL A 197 -6.85 11.95 -12.02
N ASP A 198 -7.61 12.53 -12.94
CA ASP A 198 -7.75 13.99 -13.08
C ASP A 198 -8.63 14.58 -11.97
N THR A 199 -8.36 14.17 -10.73
CA THR A 199 -9.02 14.74 -9.56
C THR A 199 -8.05 15.69 -8.88
N LYS A 200 -8.62 16.77 -8.32
CA LYS A 200 -7.90 17.69 -7.44
C LYS A 200 -7.11 16.94 -6.36
N GLN A 201 -7.69 15.87 -5.80
CA GLN A 201 -7.07 15.03 -4.79
C GLN A 201 -5.78 14.35 -5.28
N ALA A 202 -5.78 13.73 -6.47
CA ALA A 202 -4.59 13.08 -6.99
C ALA A 202 -3.44 14.07 -7.23
N ARG A 203 -3.76 15.28 -7.72
CA ARG A 203 -2.78 16.37 -7.87
C ARG A 203 -2.19 16.79 -6.53
N GLU A 204 -3.01 16.95 -5.49
CA GLU A 204 -2.53 17.30 -4.15
C GLU A 204 -1.64 16.22 -3.54
N GLU A 205 -1.98 14.94 -3.75
CA GLU A 205 -1.16 13.81 -3.31
C GLU A 205 0.20 13.73 -4.04
N MET A 206 0.22 13.99 -5.36
CA MET A 206 1.46 14.08 -6.13
C MET A 206 2.35 15.23 -5.61
N MET A 207 1.73 16.38 -5.31
CA MET A 207 2.45 17.51 -4.73
C MET A 207 3.00 17.17 -3.33
N SER A 208 2.25 16.42 -2.51
CA SER A 208 2.75 15.90 -1.23
C SER A 208 3.96 14.99 -1.41
N MET A 209 3.91 14.01 -2.31
CA MET A 209 5.05 13.12 -2.56
C MET A 209 6.32 13.89 -2.93
N LYS A 210 6.21 14.78 -3.93
CA LYS A 210 7.36 15.56 -4.41
C LYS A 210 7.99 16.40 -3.30
N SER A 211 7.16 17.05 -2.51
CA SER A 211 7.63 17.94 -1.45
C SER A 211 8.12 17.19 -0.21
N ALA A 212 7.57 16.00 0.09
CA ALA A 212 8.04 15.13 1.16
C ALA A 212 9.52 14.74 0.98
N GLN A 213 9.95 14.48 -0.25
CA GLN A 213 11.35 14.21 -0.57
C GLN A 213 12.27 15.41 -0.27
N SER A 214 11.92 16.60 -0.78
CA SER A 214 12.70 17.82 -0.54
C SER A 214 12.78 18.14 0.95
N ARG A 215 11.67 17.96 1.67
CA ARG A 215 11.61 18.13 3.13
C ARG A 215 12.46 17.13 3.88
N ALA A 216 12.41 15.85 3.53
CA ALA A 216 13.25 14.83 4.16
C ALA A 216 14.73 15.18 4.01
N SER A 217 15.13 15.58 2.80
CA SER A 217 16.50 15.98 2.49
C SER A 217 16.94 17.19 3.31
N GLU A 218 16.09 18.22 3.41
CA GLU A 218 16.36 19.43 4.19
C GLU A 218 16.39 19.15 5.69
N ALA A 219 15.43 18.37 6.20
CA ALA A 219 15.34 17.97 7.60
C ALA A 219 16.59 17.20 8.03
N LEU A 220 17.03 16.23 7.23
CA LEU A 220 18.26 15.49 7.46
C LEU A 220 19.48 16.41 7.36
N ARG A 221 19.54 17.32 6.38
CA ARG A 221 20.65 18.29 6.29
C ARG A 221 20.77 19.14 7.55
N LEU A 222 19.66 19.69 8.05
CA LEU A 222 19.62 20.49 9.28
C LEU A 222 19.99 19.66 10.51
N PHE A 223 19.42 18.47 10.64
CA PHE A 223 19.74 17.54 11.72
C PHE A 223 21.24 17.22 11.75
N PHE A 224 21.81 16.84 10.61
CA PHE A 224 23.21 16.45 10.51
C PHE A 224 24.18 17.61 10.79
N ASN A 225 23.82 18.84 10.39
CA ASN A 225 24.62 20.02 10.72
C ASN A 225 24.64 20.30 12.23
N ASN A 226 23.52 20.06 12.93
CA ASN A 226 23.38 20.32 14.36
C ASN A 226 24.00 19.22 15.23
N HIS A 227 24.09 17.98 14.75
CA HIS A 227 24.59 16.82 15.48
C HIS A 227 25.91 16.26 14.95
N ARG A 228 26.64 17.01 14.12
CA ARG A 228 27.85 16.53 13.42
C ARG A 228 28.91 15.93 14.35
N SER A 229 29.05 16.45 15.56
CA SER A 229 30.05 16.00 16.54
C SER A 229 29.65 14.74 17.30
N SER A 230 28.38 14.33 17.27
CA SER A 230 27.87 13.19 18.04
C SER A 230 27.51 11.96 17.19
N MET A 231 27.49 12.09 15.85
CA MET A 231 27.12 11.00 14.95
C MET A 231 28.30 10.09 14.58
N PRO A 232 28.09 8.76 14.49
CA PRO A 232 29.13 7.81 14.04
C PRO A 232 29.28 7.75 12.51
N PHE A 233 28.46 8.47 11.75
CA PHE A 233 28.47 8.54 10.29
C PHE A 233 28.42 10.01 9.84
N SER A 234 28.99 10.29 8.65
CA SER A 234 29.18 11.67 8.16
C SER A 234 28.00 12.22 7.36
N GLN A 235 27.19 11.34 6.78
CA GLN A 235 26.07 11.67 5.90
C GLN A 235 24.94 10.65 6.07
N PRO A 236 23.67 11.05 5.83
CA PRO A 236 22.56 10.12 5.88
C PRO A 236 22.67 9.12 4.72
N SER A 237 22.34 7.86 4.99
CA SER A 237 22.24 6.85 3.95
C SER A 237 21.08 7.18 2.99
N PRO A 238 21.15 6.72 1.73
CA PRO A 238 20.02 6.82 0.81
C PRO A 238 18.74 6.16 1.35
N GLU A 239 18.86 5.09 2.13
CA GLU A 239 17.75 4.41 2.82
C GLU A 239 17.11 5.31 3.88
N LEU A 240 17.90 6.01 4.69
CA LEU A 240 17.35 6.97 5.67
C LEU A 240 16.60 8.11 4.99
N VAL A 241 17.13 8.64 3.90
CA VAL A 241 16.45 9.66 3.09
C VAL A 241 15.10 9.13 2.58
N GLY A 242 15.08 7.89 2.07
CA GLY A 242 13.87 7.23 1.59
C GLY A 242 12.82 7.00 2.69
N LEU A 243 13.25 6.54 3.87
CA LEU A 243 12.38 6.35 5.04
C LEU A 243 11.76 7.68 5.49
N CYS A 244 12.59 8.72 5.68
CA CYS A 244 12.11 10.02 6.11
C CYS A 244 11.14 10.63 5.09
N ALA A 245 11.41 10.50 3.79
CA ALA A 245 10.50 10.97 2.74
C ALA A 245 9.14 10.25 2.80
N LEU A 246 9.16 8.93 2.96
CA LEU A 246 7.93 8.13 3.09
C LEU A 246 7.13 8.54 4.33
N MET A 247 7.78 8.67 5.48
CA MET A 247 7.11 9.02 6.74
C MET A 247 6.54 10.44 6.73
N ILE A 248 7.25 11.40 6.13
CA ILE A 248 6.72 12.76 5.93
C ILE A 248 5.48 12.75 5.03
N HIS A 249 5.53 12.00 3.92
CA HIS A 249 4.36 11.84 3.05
C HIS A 249 3.15 11.24 3.80
N TYR A 250 3.40 10.26 4.68
CA TYR A 250 2.36 9.64 5.50
C TYR A 250 1.72 10.60 6.49
N MET A 251 2.49 11.50 7.10
CA MET A 251 1.95 12.52 8.00
C MET A 251 1.12 13.57 7.26
N GLU A 252 1.44 13.84 6.00
CA GLU A 252 0.78 14.87 5.19
C GLU A 252 -0.53 14.39 4.57
N CYS A 253 -0.60 13.16 4.07
CA CYS A 253 -1.79 12.67 3.36
C CYS A 253 -3.10 12.85 4.16
N PRO A 254 -3.17 12.47 5.46
CA PRO A 254 -4.35 12.71 6.29
C PRO A 254 -4.69 14.19 6.54
N MET A 255 -3.73 15.11 6.32
CA MET A 255 -3.95 16.55 6.48
C MET A 255 -4.54 17.20 5.23
N ILE A 256 -4.44 16.58 4.06
CA ILE A 256 -4.87 17.20 2.80
C ILE A 256 -6.39 17.05 2.65
N ASN A 257 -6.89 15.82 2.67
CA ASN A 257 -8.29 15.51 2.38
C ASN A 257 -8.94 14.66 3.49
N TYR A 258 -10.26 14.56 3.47
CA TYR A 258 -10.97 13.54 4.23
C TYR A 258 -11.07 12.28 3.38
N SER A 259 -11.02 11.11 4.01
CA SER A 259 -11.32 9.86 3.32
C SER A 259 -12.30 9.01 4.11
N ALA A 260 -13.05 8.19 3.39
CA ALA A 260 -13.95 7.23 4.00
C ALA A 260 -13.22 6.02 4.59
N TYR A 261 -12.00 5.76 4.13
CA TYR A 261 -11.19 4.60 4.53
C TYR A 261 -9.73 5.02 4.65
N VAL A 262 -9.02 4.47 5.63
CA VAL A 262 -7.61 4.84 5.86
C VAL A 262 -6.72 4.49 4.65
N LYS A 263 -6.92 3.32 4.05
CA LYS A 263 -6.16 2.86 2.87
C LYS A 263 -6.21 3.83 1.69
N SER A 264 -7.22 4.70 1.65
CA SER A 264 -7.39 5.68 0.58
C SER A 264 -6.51 6.91 0.76
N TYR A 265 -5.88 7.15 1.93
CA TYR A 265 -4.91 8.26 2.08
C TYR A 265 -3.59 8.01 1.36
N PHE A 266 -3.19 6.75 1.21
CA PHE A 266 -1.82 6.39 0.85
C PHE A 266 -1.76 5.79 -0.55
N PRO A 267 -1.38 6.56 -1.58
CA PRO A 267 -1.20 6.01 -2.92
C PRO A 267 0.03 5.07 -3.02
N ILE A 268 0.93 5.11 -2.04
CA ILE A 268 1.94 4.06 -1.79
C ILE A 268 1.77 3.61 -0.35
N MET A 269 1.20 2.43 -0.16
CA MET A 269 0.85 1.90 1.15
C MET A 269 1.90 0.88 1.62
N ALA A 270 2.50 1.07 2.79
CA ALA A 270 3.49 0.16 3.35
C ALA A 270 2.78 -1.08 3.90
N ARG A 271 3.17 -2.27 3.41
CA ARG A 271 2.72 -3.57 3.89
C ARG A 271 3.66 -4.11 4.96
N THR A 272 4.96 -3.86 4.80
CA THR A 272 5.94 -3.93 5.89
C THR A 272 5.69 -2.76 6.84
N ASP A 273 5.66 -3.01 8.15
CA ASP A 273 5.48 -1.95 9.15
C ASP A 273 6.72 -1.05 9.23
N PHE A 274 6.55 0.22 9.60
CA PHE A 274 7.63 1.22 9.59
C PHE A 274 8.77 0.90 10.56
N ALA A 275 8.48 0.17 11.65
CA ALA A 275 9.49 -0.38 12.54
C ALA A 275 10.38 -1.39 11.78
N GLY A 276 9.78 -2.30 11.03
CA GLY A 276 10.47 -3.24 10.15
C GLY A 276 11.23 -2.53 9.03
N ILE A 277 10.69 -1.45 8.45
CA ILE A 277 11.41 -0.64 7.46
C ILE A 277 12.65 0.03 8.10
N PHE A 278 12.55 0.52 9.33
CA PHE A 278 13.68 1.09 10.08
C PHE A 278 14.82 0.09 10.29
N GLU A 279 14.51 -1.20 10.49
CA GLU A 279 15.53 -2.27 10.58
C GLU A 279 16.33 -2.48 9.28
N LEU A 280 15.93 -1.88 8.15
CA LEU A 280 16.65 -1.94 6.88
C LEU A 280 17.68 -0.82 6.71
N LEU A 281 17.78 0.11 7.67
CA LEU A 281 18.83 1.13 7.68
C LEU A 281 20.22 0.50 7.97
N PRO A 282 21.32 1.16 7.59
CA PRO A 282 22.66 0.78 8.08
C PRO A 282 22.73 0.67 9.61
N HIS A 283 23.50 -0.30 10.10
CA HIS A 283 23.55 -0.64 11.53
C HIS A 283 23.94 0.55 12.42
N ASP A 284 24.87 1.39 11.98
CA ASP A 284 25.33 2.56 12.73
C ASP A 284 24.20 3.60 12.88
N GLU A 285 23.38 3.79 11.84
CA GLU A 285 22.21 4.66 11.88
C GLU A 285 21.14 4.11 12.83
N GLN A 286 20.82 2.81 12.73
CA GLN A 286 19.86 2.19 13.65
C GLN A 286 20.30 2.36 15.11
N THR A 287 21.57 2.09 15.41
CA THR A 287 22.12 2.18 16.76
C THR A 287 22.04 3.61 17.28
N PHE A 288 22.44 4.59 16.47
CA PHE A 288 22.37 6.00 16.84
C PHE A 288 20.93 6.47 17.07
N PHE A 289 20.00 6.14 16.17
CA PHE A 289 18.61 6.59 16.27
C PHE A 289 17.79 5.88 17.35
N ARG A 290 18.27 4.75 17.90
CA ARG A 290 17.70 4.12 19.10
C ARG A 290 18.10 4.81 20.40
N LEU A 291 19.16 5.63 20.40
CA LEU A 291 19.61 6.35 21.60
C LEU A 291 18.51 7.25 22.16
N ASP A 292 18.55 7.46 23.48
CA ASP A 292 17.62 8.32 24.22
C ASP A 292 16.14 8.06 23.87
N ASN A 293 15.79 6.79 23.69
CA ASN A 293 14.43 6.34 23.34
C ASN A 293 13.88 7.00 22.07
N GLY A 294 14.67 6.97 20.98
CA GLY A 294 14.24 7.49 19.68
C GLY A 294 14.26 9.00 19.55
N LYS A 295 14.82 9.75 20.53
CA LYS A 295 14.81 11.21 20.56
C LYS A 295 15.38 11.83 19.29
N TYR A 296 16.56 11.35 18.86
CA TYR A 296 17.23 11.88 17.67
C TYR A 296 16.44 11.59 16.39
N PHE A 297 15.78 10.43 16.31
CA PHE A 297 14.94 10.10 15.18
C PHE A 297 13.73 11.04 15.08
N LEU A 298 13.06 11.29 16.20
CA LEU A 298 11.96 12.26 16.29
C LEU A 298 12.42 13.68 15.89
N GLU A 299 13.63 14.07 16.29
CA GLU A 299 14.16 15.40 16.02
C GLU A 299 14.33 15.70 14.52
N ILE A 300 14.64 14.69 13.69
CA ILE A 300 14.65 14.85 12.22
C ILE A 300 13.31 15.43 11.75
N PHE A 301 12.20 14.86 12.18
CA PHE A 301 10.87 15.29 11.76
C PHE A 301 10.49 16.65 12.36
N ALA A 302 11.04 17.01 13.53
CA ALA A 302 10.92 18.35 14.08
C ALA A 302 11.70 19.41 13.28
N PHE A 303 12.76 19.05 12.54
CA PHE A 303 13.40 19.94 11.57
C PHE A 303 12.61 20.04 10.26
N GLY A 304 11.85 19.00 9.89
CA GLY A 304 11.01 18.95 8.69
C GLY A 304 9.72 19.78 8.74
N LYS A 305 9.59 20.71 9.69
CA LYS A 305 8.32 21.35 10.06
C LYS A 305 7.53 21.97 8.89
N TYR A 306 8.08 22.44 7.78
CA TYR A 306 7.27 23.19 6.79
C TYR A 306 6.43 22.32 5.82
N GLY A 307 5.20 21.92 6.20
CA GLY A 307 4.27 21.13 5.36
C GLY A 307 3.73 21.86 4.11
N VAL A 308 3.19 21.11 3.13
CA VAL A 308 2.68 21.63 1.83
C VAL A 308 1.47 22.53 1.97
N VAL A 309 0.63 22.24 2.95
CA VAL A 309 -0.60 23.01 3.16
C VAL A 309 -0.20 24.26 3.95
N GLN A 310 -0.07 25.39 3.23
CA GLN A 310 0.02 26.74 3.79
C GLN A 310 1.27 27.09 4.62
N ASN A 311 2.43 26.46 4.39
CA ASN A 311 3.64 26.66 5.21
C ASN A 311 3.39 26.38 6.71
N THR A 312 2.37 25.59 7.04
CA THR A 312 2.05 25.26 8.42
C THR A 312 3.05 24.23 8.94
N PRO A 313 3.66 24.47 10.11
CA PRO A 313 4.47 23.49 10.80
C PRO A 313 3.76 22.13 10.94
N LEU A 314 4.42 21.01 10.62
CA LEU A 314 4.00 19.68 11.06
C LEU A 314 4.07 19.67 12.59
N ASP A 315 2.93 19.87 13.22
CA ASP A 315 2.82 19.80 14.67
C ASP A 315 2.89 18.33 15.09
N MET A 316 3.96 17.97 15.79
CA MET A 316 4.17 16.60 16.25
C MET A 316 3.19 16.21 17.37
N SER A 317 2.62 17.19 18.08
CA SER A 317 1.61 16.95 19.13
C SER A 317 0.20 16.73 18.58
N GLU A 318 -0.04 17.10 17.31
CA GLU A 318 -1.33 16.90 16.66
C GLU A 318 -1.58 15.41 16.36
N LEU A 319 -2.87 15.05 16.30
CA LEU A 319 -3.33 13.74 15.88
C LEU A 319 -2.80 13.39 14.48
N PHE A 320 -2.41 12.13 14.30
CA PHE A 320 -1.95 11.64 13.01
C PHE A 320 -3.05 11.80 11.94
N PHE A 321 -4.28 11.40 12.27
CA PHE A 321 -5.47 11.64 11.45
C PHE A 321 -6.23 12.88 11.94
N ALA A 322 -5.60 14.06 11.89
CA ALA A 322 -6.17 15.32 12.39
C ALA A 322 -7.55 15.67 11.80
N LYS A 323 -7.80 15.32 10.53
CA LYS A 323 -9.10 15.49 9.87
C LYS A 323 -10.07 14.32 10.13
N GLY A 324 -9.66 13.27 10.83
CA GLY A 324 -10.48 12.07 11.09
C GLY A 324 -10.76 11.22 9.85
N VAL A 325 -11.45 10.08 10.05
CA VAL A 325 -11.84 9.12 9.01
C VAL A 325 -13.37 8.98 9.02
N ARG A 326 -14.02 9.04 7.84
CA ARG A 326 -15.49 8.97 7.73
C ARG A 326 -15.98 7.56 7.43
N GLN A 327 -16.50 6.81 8.40
CA GLN A 327 -17.15 5.54 8.07
C GLN A 327 -18.48 5.75 7.32
N GLY A 328 -18.50 5.35 6.04
CA GLY A 328 -19.55 4.55 5.36
C GLY A 328 -21.02 4.98 5.32
N GLN A 329 -21.53 5.90 6.14
CA GLN A 329 -22.94 6.34 6.06
C GLN A 329 -23.06 7.86 6.22
N ALA A 330 -23.88 8.48 5.39
CA ALA A 330 -24.23 9.89 5.52
C ALA A 330 -24.87 10.13 6.90
N GLY A 331 -24.17 10.86 7.77
CA GLY A 331 -24.60 11.15 9.14
C GLY A 331 -23.97 10.29 10.24
N ALA A 332 -23.18 9.27 9.91
CA ALA A 332 -22.38 8.55 10.91
C ALA A 332 -21.24 9.45 11.43
N SER A 333 -21.05 9.45 12.75
CA SER A 333 -19.96 10.14 13.43
C SER A 333 -18.61 9.74 12.82
N CYS A 334 -17.79 10.72 12.45
CA CYS A 334 -16.39 10.46 12.12
C CYS A 334 -15.75 9.81 13.35
N TYR A 335 -15.33 8.54 13.26
CA TYR A 335 -14.35 8.04 14.21
C TYR A 335 -13.03 8.65 13.82
N ALA A 336 -12.58 9.60 14.63
CA ALA A 336 -11.20 10.00 14.52
C ALA A 336 -10.38 8.80 15.03
N LEU A 337 -9.42 8.36 14.23
CA LEU A 337 -8.27 7.64 14.76
C LEU A 337 -7.48 8.63 15.63
N ASP A 338 -8.08 9.05 16.73
CA ASP A 338 -7.72 10.18 17.61
C ASP A 338 -6.85 9.78 18.79
N GLN A 339 -6.47 8.51 18.90
CA GLN A 339 -5.63 8.04 19.99
C GLN A 339 -4.14 8.11 19.67
N LEU A 340 -3.78 8.45 18.43
CA LEU A 340 -2.40 8.45 17.95
C LEU A 340 -1.98 9.85 17.48
N THR A 341 -0.99 10.44 18.14
CA THR A 341 -0.29 11.64 17.65
C THR A 341 0.86 11.25 16.73
N ARG A 342 1.32 12.22 15.92
CA ARG A 342 2.52 12.03 15.08
C ARG A 342 3.74 11.73 15.93
N GLU A 343 3.95 12.44 17.03
CA GLU A 343 5.07 12.20 17.94
C GLU A 343 5.08 10.76 18.48
N GLN A 344 3.93 10.28 18.97
CA GLN A 344 3.80 8.93 19.48
C GLN A 344 4.19 7.90 18.43
N TRP A 345 3.72 8.07 17.19
CA TRP A 345 4.08 7.17 16.09
C TRP A 345 5.59 7.16 15.82
N ILE A 346 6.19 8.33 15.59
CA ILE A 346 7.61 8.45 15.22
C ILE A 346 8.54 7.94 16.34
N ARG A 347 8.26 8.32 17.59
CA ARG A 347 9.10 7.98 18.75
C ARG A 347 9.22 6.47 18.98
N ASN A 348 8.19 5.71 18.62
CA ASN A 348 8.13 4.27 18.87
C ASN A 348 8.78 3.41 17.75
N ILE A 349 9.01 3.98 16.56
CA ILE A 349 9.60 3.24 15.42
C ILE A 349 10.99 2.68 15.75
N PRO A 350 11.97 3.46 16.28
CA PRO A 350 13.28 2.93 16.64
C PRO A 350 13.23 1.84 17.72
N ALA A 351 12.19 1.85 18.56
CA ALA A 351 11.94 0.84 19.59
C ALA A 351 11.30 -0.45 19.03
N GLY A 352 11.09 -0.54 17.72
CA GLY A 352 10.52 -1.71 17.06
C GLY A 352 8.99 -1.74 17.08
N VAL A 353 8.32 -0.61 17.34
CA VAL A 353 6.86 -0.54 17.45
C VAL A 353 6.30 0.47 16.45
N ASP A 354 5.59 -0.05 15.44
CA ASP A 354 4.79 0.78 14.53
C ASP A 354 3.35 0.90 15.02
N MET A 355 3.02 2.06 15.62
CA MET A 355 1.68 2.36 16.12
C MET A 355 0.64 2.61 15.02
N LEU A 356 1.05 2.80 13.76
CA LEU A 356 0.15 2.95 12.61
C LEU A 356 -0.23 1.59 12.01
N THR A 357 -0.47 0.60 12.87
CA THR A 357 -0.86 -0.76 12.48
C THR A 357 -1.99 -1.24 13.37
N ARG A 358 -2.86 -2.13 12.87
CA ARG A 358 -3.88 -2.78 13.71
C ARG A 358 -3.31 -3.36 15.00
N ARG A 359 -2.09 -3.91 14.96
CA ARG A 359 -1.48 -4.59 16.10
C ARG A 359 -1.16 -3.67 17.27
N HIS A 360 -0.69 -2.44 17.01
CA HIS A 360 -0.16 -1.56 18.05
C HIS A 360 -0.92 -0.22 18.18
N TYR A 361 -1.94 -0.01 17.36
CA TYR A 361 -2.75 1.20 17.45
C TYR A 361 -3.41 1.33 18.84
N PRO A 362 -3.34 2.50 19.50
CA PRO A 362 -3.73 2.65 20.91
C PRO A 362 -5.24 2.79 21.16
N GLY A 363 -6.07 2.82 20.11
CA GLY A 363 -7.54 2.91 20.23
C GLY A 363 -8.25 1.57 20.40
N PRO A 364 -9.59 1.58 20.46
CA PRO A 364 -10.43 0.38 20.56
C PRO A 364 -10.36 -0.48 19.29
N ASP A 365 -10.74 -1.76 19.39
CA ASP A 365 -10.57 -2.75 18.31
C ASP A 365 -11.33 -2.40 17.02
N GLU A 366 -12.47 -1.71 17.12
CA GLU A 366 -13.23 -1.24 15.97
C GLU A 366 -12.42 -0.26 15.13
N GLN A 367 -11.68 0.64 15.78
CA GLN A 367 -10.78 1.59 15.12
C GLN A 367 -9.56 0.88 14.52
N LYS A 368 -9.04 -0.16 15.19
CA LYS A 368 -7.89 -0.91 14.70
C LYS A 368 -8.19 -1.62 13.37
N ASN A 369 -9.43 -2.06 13.13
CA ASN A 369 -9.83 -2.70 11.88
C ASN A 369 -9.69 -1.78 10.66
N GLU A 370 -9.76 -0.46 10.85
CA GLU A 370 -9.50 0.51 9.77
C GLU A 370 -8.04 0.48 9.29
N LEU A 371 -7.14 -0.07 10.10
CA LEU A 371 -5.71 -0.21 9.82
C LEU A 371 -5.33 -1.63 9.36
N ASP A 372 -6.29 -2.47 8.99
CA ASP A 372 -6.08 -3.87 8.61
C ASP A 372 -5.05 -4.09 7.50
N THR A 373 -4.82 -3.09 6.66
CA THR A 373 -3.94 -3.19 5.50
C THR A 373 -2.55 -2.57 5.71
N ILE A 374 -2.42 -1.57 6.58
CA ILE A 374 -1.17 -0.83 6.82
C ILE A 374 -0.29 -1.60 7.78
N GLY A 375 0.96 -1.86 7.37
CA GLY A 375 1.89 -2.69 8.14
C GLY A 375 1.35 -4.10 8.41
N SER A 376 0.39 -4.57 7.60
CA SER A 376 -0.31 -5.84 7.80
C SER A 376 0.60 -7.06 7.72
N TRP A 377 1.82 -6.90 7.18
CA TRP A 377 2.83 -7.94 7.12
C TRP A 377 3.94 -7.75 8.16
N ALA A 378 3.80 -6.81 9.08
CA ALA A 378 4.73 -6.56 10.17
C ALA A 378 6.20 -6.47 9.66
N ASN A 379 7.11 -7.24 10.25
CA ASN A 379 8.52 -7.33 9.87
C ASN A 379 8.79 -8.29 8.69
N CYS A 380 7.84 -8.46 7.78
CA CYS A 380 8.06 -9.25 6.57
C CYS A 380 8.69 -8.41 5.47
N TYR A 381 9.63 -9.03 4.75
CA TYR A 381 10.42 -8.39 3.70
C TYR A 381 10.37 -9.17 2.40
N ASP A 382 10.70 -8.48 1.33
CA ASP A 382 10.99 -9.08 0.03
C ASP A 382 12.51 -9.05 -0.28
N LYS A 383 12.93 -9.78 -1.32
CA LYS A 383 14.29 -9.84 -1.84
C LYS A 383 14.31 -9.33 -3.28
N VAL A 384 14.83 -8.13 -3.47
CA VAL A 384 14.79 -7.43 -4.76
C VAL A 384 16.17 -7.33 -5.42
N GLY A 385 16.16 -7.16 -6.74
CA GLY A 385 17.38 -7.01 -7.54
C GLY A 385 18.24 -8.27 -7.65
N LYS A 386 19.34 -8.18 -8.41
CA LYS A 386 20.23 -9.33 -8.66
C LYS A 386 20.89 -9.85 -7.39
N GLN A 387 21.18 -8.95 -6.45
CA GLN A 387 21.80 -9.27 -5.17
C GLN A 387 20.81 -9.79 -4.12
N LYS A 388 19.50 -9.88 -4.45
CA LYS A 388 18.45 -10.32 -3.51
C LYS A 388 18.48 -9.53 -2.19
N GLN A 389 18.66 -8.22 -2.29
CA GLN A 389 18.69 -7.32 -1.15
C GLN A 389 17.33 -7.28 -0.47
N LEU A 390 17.31 -7.21 0.86
CA LEU A 390 16.05 -7.06 1.60
C LEU A 390 15.41 -5.72 1.26
N ALA A 391 14.12 -5.74 1.00
CA ALA A 391 13.32 -4.56 0.73
C ALA A 391 11.99 -4.61 1.49
N PRO A 392 11.49 -3.43 1.92
CA PRO A 392 10.12 -3.33 2.37
C PRO A 392 9.15 -3.60 1.21
N ILE A 393 7.95 -4.05 1.57
CA ILE A 393 6.89 -4.33 0.61
C ILE A 393 5.87 -3.22 0.67
N PHE A 394 5.49 -2.71 -0.51
CA PHE A 394 4.48 -1.70 -0.70
C PHE A 394 3.35 -2.21 -1.58
N GLU A 395 2.18 -1.65 -1.34
CA GLU A 395 1.05 -1.73 -2.24
C GLU A 395 0.93 -0.36 -2.95
N LEU A 396 1.18 -0.37 -4.26
CA LEU A 396 0.99 0.77 -5.14
C LEU A 396 -0.50 0.87 -5.43
N ARG A 397 -1.14 1.88 -4.86
CA ARG A 397 -2.56 2.16 -5.03
C ARG A 397 -2.74 3.27 -6.06
N ARG A 398 -3.97 3.35 -6.58
CA ARG A 398 -4.37 4.36 -7.56
C ARG A 398 -3.55 4.29 -8.84
N LEU A 399 -3.31 3.08 -9.34
CA LEU A 399 -2.80 2.91 -10.70
C LEU A 399 -3.80 3.54 -11.69
N GLN A 400 -3.42 3.78 -12.95
CA GLN A 400 -4.36 4.33 -13.94
C GLN A 400 -5.64 3.49 -13.99
N TYR A 401 -6.76 4.13 -13.66
CA TYR A 401 -8.07 3.55 -13.86
C TYR A 401 -8.38 3.51 -15.34
N THR A 402 -9.01 2.43 -15.78
CA THR A 402 -9.37 2.28 -17.17
C THR A 402 -10.66 1.51 -17.29
N ASP A 403 -11.49 1.88 -18.26
CA ASP A 403 -12.65 1.11 -18.68
C ASP A 403 -12.35 0.24 -19.91
N ASN A 404 -11.10 0.28 -20.39
CA ASN A 404 -10.64 -0.48 -21.54
C ASN A 404 -9.83 -1.69 -21.08
N THR A 405 -10.39 -2.87 -21.34
CA THR A 405 -9.77 -4.17 -21.08
C THR A 405 -8.33 -4.24 -21.63
N GLU A 406 -8.05 -3.74 -22.83
CA GLU A 406 -6.71 -3.80 -23.46
C GLU A 406 -5.66 -2.88 -22.79
N GLU A 407 -6.09 -1.83 -22.09
CA GLU A 407 -5.18 -0.95 -21.35
C GLU A 407 -4.72 -1.60 -20.05
N LEU A 408 -5.45 -2.58 -19.52
CA LEU A 408 -5.12 -3.24 -18.26
C LEU A 408 -3.75 -3.96 -18.32
N SER A 409 -3.49 -4.76 -19.36
CA SER A 409 -2.16 -5.34 -19.59
C SER A 409 -1.06 -4.30 -19.74
N LYS A 410 -1.36 -3.12 -20.31
CA LYS A 410 -0.37 -2.05 -20.49
C LYS A 410 0.00 -1.42 -19.16
N VAL A 411 -0.97 -1.16 -18.28
CA VAL A 411 -0.73 -0.68 -16.91
C VAL A 411 0.13 -1.69 -16.14
N ALA A 412 -0.22 -2.98 -16.18
CA ALA A 412 0.55 -4.03 -15.51
C ALA A 412 1.99 -4.11 -16.03
N ARG A 413 2.18 -4.10 -17.37
CA ARG A 413 3.49 -4.06 -18.01
C ARG A 413 4.33 -2.89 -17.51
N ASP A 414 3.73 -1.71 -17.51
CA ASP A 414 4.44 -0.46 -17.23
C ASP A 414 4.89 -0.40 -15.78
N VAL A 415 4.00 -0.76 -14.83
CA VAL A 415 4.36 -0.96 -13.42
C VAL A 415 5.51 -1.95 -13.30
N PHE A 416 5.39 -3.14 -13.89
CA PHE A 416 6.40 -4.19 -13.79
C PHE A 416 7.78 -3.72 -14.27
N LEU A 417 7.83 -3.06 -15.42
CA LEU A 417 9.06 -2.53 -16.00
C LEU A 417 9.68 -1.41 -15.15
N ILE A 418 8.85 -0.58 -14.52
CA ILE A 418 9.31 0.49 -13.64
C ILE A 418 9.92 -0.09 -12.37
N ILE A 419 9.27 -1.06 -11.73
CA ILE A 419 9.78 -1.71 -10.51
C ILE A 419 11.07 -2.47 -10.81
N MET A 420 11.08 -3.28 -11.86
CA MET A 420 12.30 -3.96 -12.31
C MET A 420 13.42 -2.94 -12.63
N SER A 421 13.11 -1.76 -13.16
CA SER A 421 14.13 -0.72 -13.40
C SER A 421 14.65 -0.08 -12.12
N LEU A 422 13.80 0.14 -11.11
CA LEU A 422 14.18 0.77 -9.84
C LEU A 422 15.04 -0.18 -8.99
N ASN A 423 14.71 -1.47 -9.01
CA ASN A 423 15.40 -2.49 -8.21
C ASN A 423 16.69 -3.01 -8.86
N ARG A 424 16.96 -2.69 -10.13
CA ARG A 424 18.27 -2.95 -10.75
C ARG A 424 19.35 -2.17 -10.02
N ASP A 425 20.34 -2.89 -9.50
CA ASP A 425 21.61 -2.29 -9.07
C ASP A 425 22.24 -1.56 -10.27
N GLN A 426 22.62 -0.30 -10.07
CA GLN A 426 23.50 0.41 -11.01
C GLN A 426 24.95 0.00 -10.78
#